data_AF-A0A6N8HZ84-F1
#
_entry.id   AF-A0A6N8HZ84-F1
#
_cell.length_a   1.000
_cell.length_b   1.000
_cell.length_c   1.000
_cell.angle_alpha   90.00
_cell.angle_beta   90.00
_cell.angle_gamma   90.00
#
_symmetry.space_group_name_H-M   'P 1'
#
loop_
_entity.id
_entity.type
_entity.pdbx_description
1 polymer ?
#
loop_
_entity_poly.entity_id
_entity_poly.type
_entity_poly.pdbx_seq_one_letter_code
_entity_poly.pdbx_strand_id
1 'polypeptide(L)' 'MIYECIKSFELDKYDDNGFSTDEIMEIEKGSLWELNDDGGNIIGAEHHLDNLGGSSWVEIDSDYLRKYFKEANHAG' A
#
# COMPACT_ATOMS: atom_id res chain seq x y z
N MET A 1 7.21 -0.10 9.22
CA MET A 1 6.52 1.14 9.68
C MET A 1 5.06 1.00 9.34
N ILE A 2 4.09 1.37 10.19
CA ILE A 2 2.66 1.21 9.87
C ILE A 2 2.08 2.55 9.39
N TYR A 3 1.29 2.49 8.33
CA TYR A 3 0.56 3.59 7.74
C TYR A 3 -0.95 3.34 7.78
N GLU A 4 -1.74 4.37 8.04
CA GLU A 4 -3.19 4.36 7.92
C GLU A 4 -3.60 5.13 6.66
N CYS A 5 -4.42 4.53 5.80
CA CYS A 5 -5.02 5.24 4.67
C CYS A 5 -6.01 6.31 5.16
N ILE A 6 -5.80 7.58 4.83
CA ILE A 6 -6.63 8.70 5.31
C ILE A 6 -7.77 9.08 4.36
N LYS A 7 -7.74 8.57 3.12
CA LYS A 7 -8.73 8.87 2.08
C LYS A 7 -8.76 7.72 1.07
N SER A 8 -9.96 7.16 0.80
CA SER A 8 -10.09 6.08 -0.19
C SER A 8 -9.62 6.50 -1.58
N PHE A 9 -8.99 5.57 -2.29
CA PHE A 9 -8.53 5.74 -3.66
C PHE A 9 -8.39 4.37 -4.35
N GLU A 10 -8.17 4.40 -5.65
CA GLU A 10 -8.08 3.21 -6.50
C GLU A 10 -6.66 3.08 -7.09
N LEU A 11 -6.19 1.85 -7.21
CA LEU A 11 -4.95 1.47 -7.90
C LEU A 11 -5.20 0.27 -8.81
N ASP A 12 -4.37 0.13 -9.83
CA ASP A 12 -4.31 -1.10 -10.60
C ASP A 12 -3.83 -2.24 -9.71
N LYS A 13 -4.44 -3.41 -9.85
CA LYS A 13 -4.08 -4.61 -9.11
C LYS A 13 -3.05 -5.44 -9.89
N TYR A 14 -2.09 -5.96 -9.15
CA TYR A 14 -1.03 -6.84 -9.65
C TYR A 14 -1.05 -8.17 -8.89
N ASP A 15 -0.63 -9.24 -9.55
CA ASP A 15 -0.40 -10.53 -8.91
C ASP A 15 0.97 -10.59 -8.21
N ASP A 16 1.25 -11.67 -7.49
CA ASP A 16 2.49 -11.84 -6.73
C ASP A 16 3.77 -11.85 -7.58
N ASN A 17 3.65 -11.91 -8.92
CA ASN A 17 4.78 -11.84 -9.84
C ASN A 17 4.90 -10.45 -10.51
N GLY A 18 4.08 -9.48 -10.10
CA GLY A 18 4.07 -8.13 -10.67
C GLY A 18 3.38 -8.02 -12.03
N PHE A 19 2.57 -9.00 -12.43
CA PHE A 19 1.76 -8.89 -13.64
C PHE A 19 0.43 -8.20 -13.33
N SER A 20 0.02 -7.24 -14.16
CA SER A 20 -1.28 -6.60 -14.04
C SER A 20 -2.40 -7.63 -14.19
N THR A 21 -3.41 -7.55 -13.34
CA THR A 21 -4.58 -8.42 -13.42
C THR A 21 -5.74 -7.80 -14.21
N ASP A 22 -5.55 -6.61 -14.79
CA ASP A 22 -6.61 -5.78 -15.40
C ASP A 22 -7.79 -5.45 -14.45
N GLU A 23 -7.57 -5.59 -13.14
CA GLU A 23 -8.54 -5.27 -12.09
C GLU A 23 -8.11 -4.01 -11.34
N ILE A 24 -9.08 -3.34 -10.72
CA ILE A 24 -8.84 -2.19 -9.83
C ILE A 24 -9.01 -2.65 -8.38
N MET A 25 -8.11 -2.23 -7.51
CA MET A 25 -8.21 -2.39 -6.06
C MET A 25 -8.60 -1.05 -5.41
N GLU A 26 -9.66 -1.07 -4.60
CA GLU A 26 -9.96 0.05 -3.72
C GLU A 26 -9.14 -0.06 -2.44
N ILE A 27 -8.42 1.01 -2.11
CA ILE A 27 -7.72 1.17 -0.84
C ILE A 27 -8.63 1.95 0.10
N GLU A 28 -9.28 1.23 1.02
CA GLU A 28 -10.29 1.83 1.90
C GLU A 28 -9.67 2.77 2.94
N LYS A 29 -10.32 3.92 3.18
CA LYS A 29 -9.97 4.80 4.30
C LYS A 29 -10.03 4.04 5.64
N GLY A 30 -8.98 4.18 6.43
CA GLY A 30 -8.82 3.54 7.75
C GLY A 30 -8.14 2.18 7.70
N SER A 31 -7.90 1.63 6.51
CA SER A 31 -7.06 0.42 6.35
C SER A 31 -5.62 0.69 6.81
N LEU A 32 -4.99 -0.34 7.37
CA LEU A 32 -3.62 -0.28 7.90
C LEU A 32 -2.68 -1.08 7.03
N TRP A 33 -1.52 -0.50 6.75
CA TRP A 33 -0.54 -1.02 5.82
C TRP A 33 0.86 -0.96 6.43
N GLU A 34 1.63 -2.03 6.30
CA GLU A 34 3.00 -2.11 6.79
C GLU A 34 3.98 -1.88 5.65
N LEU A 35 4.87 -0.90 5.83
CA LEU A 35 6.04 -0.70 4.99
C LEU A 35 7.01 -1.84 5.17
N ASN A 36 7.21 -2.58 4.09
CA ASN A 36 8.08 -3.74 4.00
C ASN A 36 9.18 -3.46 2.96
N ASP A 37 10.24 -2.77 3.42
CA ASP A 37 11.41 -2.45 2.60
C ASP A 37 12.38 -3.64 2.43
N ASP A 38 12.12 -4.75 3.11
CA ASP A 38 13.02 -5.90 3.18
C ASP A 38 12.83 -6.87 1.99
N GLY A 39 11.67 -6.82 1.33
CA GLY A 39 11.31 -7.69 0.19
C GLY A 39 11.74 -7.17 -1.18
N GLY A 40 12.08 -5.88 -1.29
CA GLY A 40 12.25 -5.19 -2.56
C GLY A 40 10.93 -4.95 -3.30
N ASN A 41 10.98 -4.06 -4.28
CA ASN A 41 9.83 -3.63 -5.06
C ASN A 41 9.62 -4.58 -6.26
N ILE A 42 8.45 -5.20 -6.36
CA ILE A 42 7.98 -6.14 -7.39
C ILE A 42 7.67 -5.42 -8.71
N ILE A 43 6.94 -4.30 -8.67
CA ILE A 43 6.56 -3.51 -9.87
C ILE A 43 7.45 -2.27 -10.06
N GLY A 44 8.33 -1.98 -9.11
CA GLY A 44 9.40 -0.99 -9.20
C GLY A 44 9.02 0.42 -8.77
N ALA A 45 7.95 0.59 -7.98
CA ALA A 45 7.67 1.88 -7.33
C ALA A 45 8.65 2.13 -6.18
N GLU A 46 8.47 3.21 -5.40
CA GLU A 46 9.39 3.52 -4.29
C GLU A 46 9.14 2.72 -3.02
N HIS A 47 7.87 2.51 -2.64
CA HIS A 47 7.48 1.92 -1.35
C HIS A 47 6.57 0.71 -1.54
N HIS A 48 6.95 -0.43 -0.95
CA HIS A 48 6.10 -1.63 -0.86
C HIS A 48 5.33 -1.65 0.47
N LEU A 49 4.02 -1.76 0.39
CA LEU A 49 3.10 -1.77 1.53
C LEU A 49 2.27 -3.05 1.55
N ASP A 50 2.32 -3.80 2.65
CA ASP A 50 1.48 -4.98 2.87
C ASP A 50 0.23 -4.63 3.70
N ASN A 51 -0.95 -5.07 3.28
CA ASN A 51 -2.21 -4.81 3.99
C ASN A 51 -2.30 -5.68 5.26
N LEU A 52 -2.40 -5.06 6.43
CA LEU A 52 -2.50 -5.77 7.71
C LEU A 52 -3.87 -6.43 7.94
N GLY A 53 -4.91 -6.01 7.21
CA GLY A 53 -6.27 -6.56 7.28
C GLY A 53 -6.57 -7.64 6.25
N GLY A 54 -5.61 -8.01 5.40
CA GLY A 54 -5.84 -8.93 4.28
C GLY A 54 -4.56 -9.55 3.73
N SER A 55 -4.61 -10.01 2.48
CA SER A 55 -3.46 -10.60 1.77
C SER A 55 -3.07 -9.78 0.54
N SER A 56 -3.38 -8.48 0.55
CA SER A 56 -3.12 -7.56 -0.55
C SER A 56 -1.86 -6.75 -0.27
N TRP A 57 -1.15 -6.36 -1.32
CA TRP A 57 -0.02 -5.45 -1.24
C TRP A 57 -0.17 -4.36 -2.30
N VAL A 58 0.51 -3.24 -2.10
CA VAL A 58 0.61 -2.17 -3.10
C VAL A 58 2.02 -1.63 -3.13
N GLU A 59 2.40 -1.14 -4.31
CA GLU A 59 3.62 -0.38 -4.50
C GLU A 59 3.26 1.03 -4.96
N ILE A 60 3.75 2.03 -4.24
CA ILE A 60 3.41 3.42 -4.47
C ILE A 60 4.62 4.34 -4.35
N ASP A 61 4.57 5.46 -5.06
CA ASP A 61 5.58 6.50 -4.94
C ASP A 61 5.35 7.37 -3.69
N SER A 62 6.39 8.09 -3.26
CA SER A 62 6.34 9.02 -2.12
C SER A 62 5.19 10.02 -2.19
N ASP A 63 4.81 10.46 -3.39
CA ASP A 63 3.69 11.40 -3.59
C ASP A 63 2.34 10.77 -3.22
N TYR A 64 2.12 9.51 -3.56
CA TYR A 64 0.92 8.77 -3.17
C TYR A 64 0.93 8.51 -1.66
N LEU A 65 2.07 8.07 -1.11
CA LEU A 65 2.23 7.82 0.31
C LEU A 65 1.87 9.07 1.14
N ARG A 66 2.43 10.24 0.78
CA ARG A 66 2.15 11.51 1.47
C ARG A 66 0.72 12.00 1.32
N LYS A 67 0.08 11.73 0.18
CA LYS A 67 -1.26 12.23 -0.14
C LYS A 67 -2.37 11.38 0.48
N TYR A 68 -2.17 10.08 0.57
CA TYR A 68 -3.22 9.12 0.95
C TYR A 68 -2.96 8.40 2.26
N PHE A 69 -1.77 8.48 2.83
CA PHE A 69 -1.44 7.80 4.08
C PHE A 69 -0.85 8.75 5.13
N LYS A 70 -0.95 8.34 6.39
CA LYS A 70 -0.22 8.92 7.53
C LYS A 70 0.40 7.79 8.34
N GLU A 71 1.52 8.05 8.99
CA GLU A 71 2.08 7.09 9.96
C GLU A 71 1.06 6.82 11.08
N ALA A 72 0.77 5.55 11.32
CA ALA A 72 -0.05 5.09 12.43
C ALA A 72 0.83 4.97 13.67
N ASN A 73 1.07 6.09 14.34
CA ASN A 73 1.70 6.04 15.67
C ASN A 73 0.69 5.47 16.67
N HIS A 74 0.98 4.28 17.19
CA HIS A 74 0.41 3.86 18.47
C HIS A 74 0.96 4.80 19.55
N ALA A 75 0.27 5.90 19.81
CA ALA A 75 0.42 6.63 21.06
C ALA A 75 -0.11 5.72 22.17
N GLY A 76 0.82 5.00 22.82
CA GLY A 76 0.61 4.40 24.14
C GLY A 76 0.66 5.44 25.24
#